data_AF-A0A101X0R2-F1
#
_entry.id   AF-A0A101X0R2-F1
#
_cell.length_a   1.000
_cell.length_b   1.000
_cell.length_c   1.000
_cell.angle_alpha   90.00
_cell.angle_beta   90.00
_cell.angle_gamma   90.00
#
_symmetry.space_group_name_H-M   'P 1'
#
loop_
_entity.id
_entity.type
_entity.pdbx_description
1 polymer ?
#
loop_
_entity_poly.entity_id
_entity_poly.type
_entity_poly.pdbx_seq_one_letter_code
_entity_poly.pdbx_strand_id
1 'polypeptide(L)'
;MKTVIGLVLALAIAALLISNLPSNPSTADGTTSARPVEVVWRGHITALIADFVNMTGGYTWWFLDLGNGTHVKLDLTNVTIKLKDFATYIGNFDKPVCVRGIWNGTVLKALEIFDSTGDCHTAT
;
A
#
# COMPACT_ATOMS: atom_id res chain seq x y z
N MET A 1 -47.95 -31.79 -36.70
CA MET A 1 -48.21 -30.67 -35.76
C MET A 1 -46.92 -29.88 -35.61
N LYS A 2 -46.99 -28.57 -35.93
CA LYS A 2 -46.07 -27.45 -35.67
C LYS A 2 -44.56 -27.60 -35.95
N THR A 3 -44.18 -27.07 -37.11
CA THR A 3 -42.95 -26.34 -37.43
C THR A 3 -42.63 -25.21 -36.42
N VAL A 4 -41.34 -24.84 -36.32
CA VAL A 4 -40.72 -23.49 -36.25
C VAL A 4 -39.25 -23.72 -35.77
N ILE A 5 -38.23 -23.71 -36.63
CA ILE A 5 -37.55 -22.58 -37.32
C ILE A 5 -36.74 -21.69 -36.36
N GLY A 6 -35.44 -21.62 -36.66
CA GLY A 6 -34.59 -20.43 -36.48
C GLY A 6 -33.87 -20.37 -35.14
N LEU A 7 -32.67 -19.80 -35.03
CA LEU A 7 -31.90 -18.96 -35.94
C LEU A 7 -30.50 -18.84 -35.31
N VAL A 8 -29.44 -19.00 -36.10
CA VAL A 8 -28.07 -18.66 -35.68
C VAL A 8 -27.99 -17.14 -35.53
N LEU A 9 -27.50 -16.64 -34.39
CA LEU A 9 -27.05 -15.25 -34.29
C LEU A 9 -25.77 -15.17 -33.44
N ALA A 10 -24.65 -15.04 -34.13
CA ALA A 10 -23.41 -14.54 -33.54
C ALA A 10 -23.59 -13.04 -33.29
N LEU A 11 -23.28 -12.57 -32.08
CA LEU A 11 -23.02 -11.15 -31.83
C LEU A 11 -21.59 -11.01 -31.32
N ALA A 12 -20.74 -10.49 -32.21
CA ALA A 12 -19.55 -9.74 -31.86
C ALA A 12 -20.00 -8.48 -31.11
N ILE A 13 -19.48 -8.25 -29.91
CA ILE A 13 -19.56 -6.95 -29.25
C ILE A 13 -18.17 -6.34 -29.37
N ALA A 14 -18.04 -5.49 -30.38
CA ALA A 14 -16.93 -4.58 -30.52
C ALA A 14 -16.97 -3.53 -29.40
N ALA A 15 -15.78 -3.10 -29.00
CA ALA A 15 -15.49 -2.11 -27.97
C ALA A 15 -16.44 -0.91 -27.98
N LEU A 16 -16.85 -0.45 -26.78
CA LEU A 16 -16.72 0.94 -26.34
C LEU A 16 -17.12 1.03 -24.85
N LEU A 17 -16.41 1.88 -24.11
CA LEU A 17 -16.71 2.38 -22.75
C LEU A 17 -16.31 1.48 -21.57
N ILE A 18 -15.02 1.42 -21.28
CA ILE A 18 -14.56 1.36 -19.88
C ILE A 18 -13.36 2.29 -19.70
N SER A 19 -13.63 3.58 -19.62
CA SER A 19 -12.66 4.60 -19.19
C SER A 19 -12.66 4.81 -17.66
N ASN A 20 -13.26 3.91 -16.86
CA ASN A 20 -13.45 4.12 -15.42
C ASN A 20 -13.31 2.87 -14.53
N LEU A 21 -12.54 1.84 -14.90
CA LEU A 21 -12.19 0.76 -13.95
C LEU A 21 -10.76 0.92 -13.43
N PRO A 22 -10.51 0.78 -12.11
CA PRO A 22 -9.16 0.71 -11.57
C PRO A 22 -8.45 -0.50 -12.20
N SER A 23 -7.24 -0.25 -12.71
CA SER A 23 -6.44 -1.21 -13.46
C SER A 23 -6.24 -2.50 -12.65
N ASN A 24 -6.87 -3.59 -13.10
CA ASN A 24 -6.52 -4.94 -12.67
C ASN A 24 -5.16 -5.28 -13.31
N PRO A 25 -4.07 -5.54 -12.57
CA PRO A 25 -2.81 -5.90 -13.21
C PRO A 25 -2.93 -7.32 -13.79
N SER A 26 -3.10 -7.40 -15.11
CA SER A 26 -2.98 -8.65 -15.85
C SER A 26 -1.53 -9.14 -15.79
N THR A 27 -1.38 -10.44 -15.55
CA THR A 27 -0.13 -11.20 -15.67
C THR A 27 0.60 -10.85 -16.97
N ALA A 28 1.75 -10.18 -16.84
CA ALA A 28 2.70 -9.95 -17.93
C ALA A 28 4.12 -10.09 -17.37
N ASP A 29 4.97 -10.75 -18.17
CA ASP A 29 6.33 -11.19 -17.88
C ASP A 29 7.18 -10.21 -17.04
N GLY A 30 8.00 -10.81 -16.18
CA GLY A 30 8.84 -10.15 -15.19
C GLY A 30 9.88 -9.24 -15.82
N THR A 31 9.57 -7.95 -15.93
CA THR A 31 10.36 -6.81 -15.44
C THR A 31 9.56 -5.53 -15.67
N THR A 32 8.37 -5.40 -15.08
CA THR A 32 7.80 -4.06 -14.91
C THR A 32 8.48 -3.47 -13.69
N SER A 33 9.56 -2.71 -13.90
CA SER A 33 10.04 -1.77 -12.88
C SER A 33 8.88 -0.80 -12.65
N ALA A 34 8.04 -1.11 -11.66
CA ALA A 34 6.89 -0.28 -11.31
C ALA A 34 7.42 1.13 -11.09
N ARG A 35 6.93 2.10 -11.88
CA ARG A 35 7.26 3.51 -11.64
C ARG A 35 6.89 3.82 -10.19
N PRO A 36 7.73 4.56 -9.44
CA PRO A 36 7.38 4.92 -8.08
C PRO A 36 6.03 5.66 -8.04
N VAL A 37 5.13 5.24 -7.15
CA VAL A 37 3.77 5.80 -7.02
C VAL A 37 3.61 6.40 -5.62
N GLU A 38 3.02 7.59 -5.53
CA GLU A 38 2.62 8.15 -4.24
C GLU A 38 1.37 7.42 -3.71
N VAL A 39 1.44 6.98 -2.45
CA VAL A 39 0.38 6.23 -1.77
C VAL A 39 0.14 6.82 -0.39
N VAL A 40 -1.08 6.62 0.13
CA VAL A 40 -1.37 6.75 1.55
C VAL A 40 -1.93 5.44 2.06
N TRP A 41 -1.23 4.82 3.00
CA TRP A 41 -1.62 3.53 3.58
C TRP A 41 -1.83 3.64 5.08
N ARG A 42 -2.88 2.96 5.55
CA ARG A 42 -3.18 2.82 6.98
C ARG A 42 -2.58 1.53 7.50
N GLY A 43 -1.93 1.58 8.66
CA GLY A 43 -1.35 0.40 9.29
C GLY A 43 -0.74 0.70 10.65
N HIS A 44 0.07 -0.23 11.16
CA HIS A 44 0.76 -0.11 12.45
C HIS A 44 2.27 -0.03 12.23
N ILE A 45 2.94 0.84 12.97
CA ILE A 45 4.40 0.92 12.93
C ILE A 45 4.97 -0.25 13.71
N THR A 46 5.84 -1.02 13.09
CA THR A 46 6.60 -2.08 13.74
C THR A 46 8.09 -1.90 13.45
N ALA A 47 8.94 -2.43 14.32
CA ALA A 47 10.38 -2.30 14.22
C ALA A 47 11.06 -3.65 14.47
N LEU A 48 12.05 -3.97 13.65
CA LEU A 48 13.00 -5.04 13.93
C LEU A 48 14.34 -4.41 14.25
N ILE A 49 14.77 -4.56 15.50
CA ILE A 49 16.05 -4.03 16.00
C ILE A 49 17.08 -5.15 15.83
N ALA A 50 18.02 -4.94 14.92
CA ALA A 50 19.19 -5.79 14.80
C ALA A 50 20.29 -5.24 15.71
N ASP A 51 20.72 -6.06 16.66
CA ASP A 51 21.78 -5.84 17.66
C ASP A 51 21.37 -5.13 18.97
N PHE A 52 20.88 -5.94 19.92
CA PHE A 52 20.66 -5.54 21.31
C PHE A 52 21.91 -5.71 22.19
N VAL A 53 22.97 -6.35 21.70
CA VAL A 53 24.03 -6.89 22.58
C VAL A 53 25.14 -5.86 22.84
N ASN A 54 25.35 -4.87 21.97
CA ASN A 54 26.40 -3.86 22.17
C ASN A 54 26.00 -2.39 22.09
N MET A 55 24.74 -2.02 21.87
CA MET A 55 24.18 -0.64 21.85
C MET A 55 24.94 0.43 21.00
N THR A 56 26.04 0.08 20.36
CA THR A 56 27.00 0.94 19.66
C THR A 56 26.99 0.57 18.18
N GLY A 57 25.84 0.71 17.53
CA GLY A 57 25.70 0.47 16.09
C GLY A 57 24.44 -0.27 15.65
N GLY A 58 23.46 -0.47 16.53
CA GLY A 58 22.23 -1.20 16.19
C GLY A 58 21.50 -0.58 14.99
N TYR A 59 21.04 -1.43 14.08
CA TYR A 59 20.27 -1.03 12.91
C TYR A 59 18.79 -1.36 13.15
N THR A 60 17.93 -0.36 13.05
CA THR A 60 16.48 -0.58 13.14
C THR A 60 15.89 -0.62 11.74
N TRP A 61 15.24 -1.72 11.40
CA TRP A 61 14.36 -1.78 10.23
C TRP A 61 12.93 -1.47 10.65
N TRP A 62 12.32 -0.53 9.92
CA TRP A 62 10.97 -0.07 10.15
C TRP A 62 10.02 -0.70 9.16
N PHE A 63 8.83 -1.04 9.63
CA PHE A 63 7.78 -1.62 8.80
C PHE A 63 6.42 -1.01 9.11
N LEU A 64 5.58 -0.92 8.09
CA LEU A 64 4.15 -0.69 8.21
C LEU A 64 3.45 -2.05 8.08
N ASP A 65 2.83 -2.50 9.16
CA ASP A 65 1.95 -3.67 9.15
C ASP A 65 0.54 -3.26 8.71
N LEU A 66 0.09 -3.81 7.58
CA LEU A 66 -1.22 -3.51 7.00
C LEU A 66 -2.36 -4.32 7.64
N GLY A 67 -2.08 -5.21 8.59
CA GLY A 67 -3.06 -6.02 9.32
C GLY A 67 -3.54 -7.27 8.57
N ASN A 68 -3.07 -7.49 7.34
CA ASN A 68 -3.39 -8.66 6.52
C ASN A 68 -2.19 -9.62 6.34
N GLY A 69 -1.21 -9.55 7.26
CA GLY A 69 0.06 -10.27 7.16
C GLY A 69 1.09 -9.64 6.22
N THR A 70 0.76 -8.50 5.59
CA THR A 70 1.70 -7.74 4.76
C THR A 70 2.47 -6.74 5.61
N HIS A 71 3.80 -6.85 5.58
CA HIS A 71 4.72 -5.87 6.17
C HIS A 71 5.43 -5.11 5.07
N VAL A 72 5.21 -3.80 4.99
CA VAL A 72 5.86 -2.91 4.05
C VAL A 72 7.09 -2.31 4.70
N LYS A 73 8.27 -2.48 4.10
CA LYS A 73 9.49 -1.83 4.60
C LYS A 73 9.36 -0.31 4.45
N LEU A 74 9.65 0.42 5.52
CA LEU A 74 9.64 1.87 5.57
C LEU A 74 11.07 2.40 5.49
N ASP A 75 11.27 3.38 4.61
CA ASP A 75 12.39 4.30 4.70
C ASP A 75 11.90 5.60 5.36
N LEU A 76 12.40 5.87 6.57
CA LEU A 76 12.06 7.04 7.36
C LEU A 76 13.08 8.18 7.20
N THR A 77 14.03 8.05 6.26
CA THR A 77 15.04 9.07 5.98
C THR A 77 14.37 10.34 5.44
N ASN A 78 14.19 11.34 6.32
CA ASN A 78 13.50 12.63 6.09
C ASN A 78 11.96 12.58 6.14
N VAL A 79 11.38 11.68 6.92
CA VAL A 79 9.93 11.67 7.14
C VAL A 79 9.48 12.83 8.04
N THR A 80 8.33 13.43 7.73
CA THR A 80 7.64 14.35 8.65
C THR A 80 6.73 13.54 9.58
N ILE A 81 7.00 13.56 10.88
CA ILE A 81 6.18 12.85 11.88
C ILE A 81 5.22 13.83 12.54
N LYS A 82 3.93 13.72 12.23
CA LYS A 82 2.81 14.48 12.82
C LYS A 82 2.09 13.65 13.88
N LEU A 83 2.85 12.98 14.74
CA LEU A 83 2.34 12.26 15.91
C LEU A 83 2.80 12.97 17.18
N LYS A 84 1.99 12.91 18.23
CA LYS A 84 2.35 13.51 19.53
C LYS A 84 3.61 12.86 20.12
N ASP A 85 3.68 11.54 20.05
CA ASP A 85 4.83 10.76 20.50
C ASP A 85 4.93 9.48 19.66
N PHE A 86 5.87 9.47 18.70
CA PHE A 86 6.09 8.37 17.77
C PHE A 86 6.32 7.03 18.47
N ALA A 87 7.05 7.04 19.60
CA ALA A 87 7.43 5.82 20.29
C ALA A 87 6.22 5.03 20.79
N THR A 88 5.13 5.71 21.14
CA THR A 88 3.89 5.08 21.64
C THR A 88 3.11 4.31 20.58
N TYR A 89 3.39 4.54 19.29
CA TYR A 89 2.76 3.85 18.16
C TYR A 89 3.54 2.60 17.74
N ILE A 90 4.82 2.47 18.13
CA ILE A 90 5.66 1.35 17.71
C ILE A 90 5.19 0.08 18.41
N GLY A 91 4.77 -0.93 17.63
CA GLY A 91 4.27 -2.20 18.13
C GLY A 91 2.91 -2.11 18.84
N ASN A 92 2.24 -0.96 18.78
CA ASN A 92 0.95 -0.73 19.42
C ASN A 92 -0.19 -0.90 18.41
N PHE A 93 -0.84 -2.06 18.44
CA PHE A 93 -1.94 -2.40 17.53
C PHE A 93 -3.26 -1.65 17.82
N ASP A 94 -3.37 -0.95 18.95
CA ASP A 94 -4.50 -0.06 19.24
C ASP A 94 -4.31 1.34 18.62
N LYS A 95 -3.15 1.61 18.04
CA LYS A 95 -2.75 2.92 17.50
C LYS A 95 -2.33 2.83 16.03
N PRO A 96 -3.27 2.64 15.10
CA PRO A 96 -2.97 2.73 13.68
C PRO A 96 -2.59 4.16 13.26
N VAL A 97 -1.72 4.26 12.27
CA VAL A 97 -1.28 5.50 11.63
C VAL A 97 -1.63 5.48 10.14
N CYS A 98 -1.66 6.66 9.54
CA CYS A 98 -1.61 6.82 8.09
C CYS A 98 -0.18 7.20 7.69
N VAL A 99 0.37 6.53 6.67
CA VAL A 99 1.69 6.82 6.10
C VAL A 99 1.51 7.24 4.65
N ARG A 100 1.85 8.50 4.35
CA ARG A 100 1.98 8.99 2.98
C ARG A 100 3.42 8.82 2.52
N GLY A 101 3.63 8.30 1.32
CA GLY A 101 4.97 8.06 0.82
C GLY A 101 5.04 7.67 -0.64
N ILE A 102 6.27 7.51 -1.13
CA ILE A 102 6.55 7.04 -2.49
C ILE A 102 6.90 5.55 -2.45
N TRP A 103 6.04 4.71 -3.04
CA TRP A 103 6.22 3.27 -3.15
C TRP A 103 6.95 2.90 -4.43
N ASN A 104 8.06 2.18 -4.34
CA ASN A 104 8.85 1.75 -5.50
C ASN A 104 8.70 0.26 -5.87
N GLY A 105 7.75 -0.45 -5.25
CA GLY A 105 7.60 -1.91 -5.40
C GLY A 105 8.29 -2.74 -4.31
N THR A 106 9.11 -2.14 -3.45
CA THR A 106 9.83 -2.87 -2.38
C THR A 106 9.91 -2.09 -1.07
N VAL A 107 10.15 -0.79 -1.14
CA VAL A 107 10.27 0.11 0.02
C VAL A 107 9.34 1.30 -0.17
N LEU A 108 8.62 1.64 0.89
CA LEU A 108 7.86 2.89 0.96
C LEU A 108 8.76 3.96 1.58
N LYS A 109 9.18 4.93 0.78
CA LYS A 109 9.83 6.13 1.31
C LYS A 109 8.76 7.02 1.94
N ALA A 110 8.72 7.04 3.26
CA ALA A 110 7.72 7.80 3.99
C ALA A 110 8.01 9.30 3.85
N LEU A 111 7.01 10.05 3.40
CA LEU A 111 7.01 11.51 3.40
C LEU A 111 6.40 12.05 4.68
N GLU A 112 5.35 11.37 5.16
CA GLU A 112 4.57 11.83 6.30
C GLU A 112 3.94 10.66 7.08
N ILE A 113 3.94 10.75 8.40
CA ILE A 113 3.21 9.84 9.30
C ILE A 113 2.30 10.66 10.19
N PHE A 114 1.01 10.34 10.21
CA PHE A 114 0.00 11.08 10.96
C PHE A 114 -1.04 10.14 11.58
N ASP A 115 -1.79 10.67 12.55
CA ASP A 115 -2.78 9.91 13.29
C ASP A 115 -3.95 9.50 12.40
N SER A 116 -4.48 8.29 12.61
CA SER A 116 -5.62 7.74 11.85
C SER A 116 -6.99 8.13 12.42
N THR A 117 -7.04 9.04 13.40
CA THR A 117 -8.28 9.63 13.94
C THR A 117 -9.06 10.47 12.93
N GLY A 118 -8.56 10.65 11.71
CA GLY A 118 -9.29 11.14 10.53
C GLY A 118 -9.11 10.22 9.32
N ASP A 119 -9.79 10.53 8.20
CA ASP A 119 -9.58 9.80 6.96
C ASP A 119 -8.13 9.93 6.48
N CYS A 120 -7.47 8.81 6.17
CA CYS A 120 -6.14 8.83 5.56
C CYS A 120 -6.10 9.56 4.20
N HIS A 121 -7.24 9.96 3.65
CA HIS A 121 -7.36 10.68 2.38
C HIS A 121 -7.21 12.21 2.50
N THR A 122 -7.21 12.80 3.70
CA THR A 122 -7.13 14.26 3.89
C THR A 122 -5.72 14.77 4.23
N ALA A 123 -4.68 14.16 3.66
CA ALA A 123 -3.33 14.72 3.73
C ALA A 123 -3.22 15.92 2.76
N THR A 124 -3.61 17.11 3.23
CA THR A 124 -3.31 18.41 2.61
C THR A 124 -1.87 18.85 2.90
#